data_AF-A0A2D7X1G6-F1
#
_entry.id   AF-A0A2D7X1G6-F1
#
_cell.length_a   1.000
_cell.length_b   1.000
_cell.length_c   1.000
_cell.angle_alpha   90.00
_cell.angle_beta   90.00
_cell.angle_gamma   90.00
#
_symmetry.space_group_name_H-M   'P 1'
#
loop_
_entity.id
_entity.type
_entity.pdbx_description
1 polymer ?
#
loop_
_entity_poly.entity_id
_entity_poly.type
_entity_poly.pdbx_seq_one_letter_code
_entity_poly.pdbx_strand_id
1 'polypeptide(L)'
;MAKEIKITVTDSEYKALEYDIYTPQTWVENFTKVKANKCKTQIITKLTEHCNANSIQIAVGEDAQITQAYDLGVIETAKERTDALASGPE
;
A
#
# COMPACT_ATOMS: atom_id res chain seq x y z
N MET A 1 2.14 9.97 11.45
CA MET A 1 2.31 9.00 12.55
C MET A 1 2.76 7.67 11.98
N ALA A 2 3.79 7.05 12.53
CA ALA A 2 4.23 5.72 12.09
C ALA A 2 3.25 4.62 12.55
N LYS A 3 3.16 3.53 11.80
CA LYS A 3 2.42 2.32 12.17
C LYS A 3 3.39 1.14 12.25
N GLU A 4 3.20 0.26 13.23
CA GLU A 4 3.99 -0.96 13.41
C GLU A 4 3.20 -2.19 12.92
N ILE A 5 3.90 -3.10 12.24
CA ILE A 5 3.36 -4.40 11.80
C ILE A 5 4.24 -5.47 12.45
N LYS A 6 3.65 -6.30 13.32
CA LYS A 6 4.34 -7.43 13.97
C LYS A 6 4.04 -8.72 13.22
N ILE A 7 5.07 -9.55 13.04
CA ILE A 7 4.95 -10.89 12.47
C ILE A 7 5.56 -11.87 13.48
N THR A 8 4.82 -12.93 13.79
CA THR A 8 5.31 -14.05 14.60
C THR A 8 5.40 -15.27 13.69
N VAL A 9 6.54 -15.93 13.71
CA VAL A 9 6.80 -17.18 13.01
C VAL A 9 7.24 -18.23 14.03
N THR A 10 6.95 -19.49 13.76
CA THR A 10 7.46 -20.63 14.52
C THR A 10 8.96 -20.80 14.29
N ASP A 11 9.63 -21.54 15.18
CA ASP A 11 11.06 -21.85 15.04
C ASP A 11 11.37 -22.57 13.72
N SER A 12 10.50 -23.48 13.28
CA SER A 12 10.66 -24.19 12.01
C SER A 12 10.51 -23.27 10.79
N GLU A 13 9.60 -22.30 10.84
CA GLU A 13 9.46 -21.30 9.78
C GLU A 13 10.66 -20.35 9.75
N TYR A 14 11.14 -19.91 10.91
CA TYR A 14 12.33 -19.06 10.99
C TYR A 14 13.56 -19.77 10.40
N LYS A 15 13.77 -21.03 10.77
CA LYS A 15 14.85 -21.87 10.21
C LYS A 15 14.69 -22.09 8.70
N ALA A 16 13.46 -22.21 8.20
CA ALA A 16 13.22 -22.31 6.77
C ALA A 16 13.56 -21.02 6.03
N LEU A 17 13.32 -19.84 6.62
CA LEU A 17 13.73 -18.56 6.03
C LEU A 17 15.25 -18.43 5.95
N GLU A 18 15.98 -18.84 6.98
CA GLU A 18 17.45 -18.78 7.04
C GLU A 18 18.16 -19.61 5.95
N TYR A 19 17.46 -20.55 5.29
CA TYR A 19 18.01 -21.32 4.16
C TYR A 19 18.34 -20.44 2.94
N ASP A 20 17.51 -19.43 2.64
CA ASP A 20 17.62 -18.57 1.44
C ASP A 20 17.80 -17.07 1.80
N ILE A 21 17.52 -16.69 3.04
CA ILE A 21 17.50 -15.29 3.49
C ILE A 21 18.57 -15.08 4.57
N TYR A 22 19.57 -14.26 4.27
CA TYR A 22 20.68 -13.94 5.18
C TYR A 22 20.24 -13.30 6.51
N THR A 23 19.20 -12.46 6.48
CA THR A 23 18.63 -11.85 7.70
C THR A 23 17.11 -11.77 7.55
N PRO A 24 16.35 -12.77 8.06
CA PRO A 24 14.90 -12.85 7.89
C PRO A 24 14.16 -11.57 8.31
N GLN A 25 14.53 -10.97 9.45
CA GLN A 25 13.92 -9.72 9.94
C GLN A 25 14.08 -8.56 8.95
N THR A 26 15.32 -8.27 8.53
CA THR A 26 15.61 -7.19 7.58
C THR A 26 14.92 -7.42 6.23
N TRP A 27 14.85 -8.68 5.79
CA TRP A 27 14.17 -9.02 4.54
C TRP A 27 12.67 -8.70 4.60
N VAL A 28 11.98 -9.10 5.67
CA VAL A 28 10.54 -8.81 5.87
C VAL A 28 10.28 -7.30 5.93
N GLU A 29 11.12 -6.56 6.65
CA GLU A 29 11.01 -5.10 6.74
C GLU A 29 11.19 -4.43 5.38
N ASN A 30 12.22 -4.84 4.63
CA ASN A 30 12.50 -4.29 3.30
C ASN A 30 11.42 -4.64 2.30
N PHE A 31 10.95 -5.88 2.30
CA PHE A 31 9.84 -6.31 1.44
C PHE A 31 8.61 -5.44 1.66
N THR A 32 8.26 -5.19 2.92
CA THR A 32 7.13 -4.34 3.31
C THR A 32 7.32 -2.89 2.83
N LYS A 33 8.51 -2.31 3.03
CA LYS A 33 8.83 -0.93 2.60
C LYS A 33 8.79 -0.79 1.08
N VAL A 34 9.36 -1.74 0.33
CA VAL A 34 9.34 -1.74 -1.14
C VAL A 34 7.91 -1.83 -1.66
N LYS A 35 7.08 -2.72 -1.07
CA LYS A 35 5.67 -2.83 -1.43
C LYS A 35 4.90 -1.54 -1.13
N ALA A 36 5.14 -0.92 0.03
CA ALA A 36 4.54 0.36 0.38
C ALA A 36 4.89 1.44 -0.65
N ASN A 37 6.17 1.59 -1.00
CA ASN A 37 6.61 2.55 -2.02
C ASN A 37 5.94 2.31 -3.38
N LYS A 38 5.83 1.05 -3.82
CA LYS A 38 5.13 0.71 -5.06
C LYS A 38 3.65 1.13 -5.02
N CYS A 39 2.96 0.90 -3.91
CA CYS A 39 1.58 1.32 -3.73
C CYS A 39 1.45 2.85 -3.72
N LYS A 40 2.36 3.57 -3.04
CA LYS A 40 2.40 5.04 -3.06
C LYS A 40 2.50 5.59 -4.48
N THR A 41 3.45 5.10 -5.28
CA THR A 41 3.61 5.52 -6.67
C THR A 41 2.33 5.30 -7.49
N GLN A 42 1.68 4.14 -7.37
CA GLN A 42 0.44 3.86 -8.08
C GLN A 42 -0.70 4.80 -7.69
N ILE A 43 -0.82 5.12 -6.40
CA ILE A 43 -1.82 6.07 -5.89
C ILE A 43 -1.58 7.46 -6.47
N ILE A 44 -0.34 7.95 -6.40
CA ILE A 44 0.04 9.27 -6.89
C ILE A 44 -0.19 9.38 -8.40
N THR A 45 0.13 8.35 -9.18
CA THR A 45 -0.18 8.31 -10.62
C THR A 45 -1.67 8.46 -10.87
N LYS A 46 -2.52 7.67 -10.19
CA LYS A 46 -3.99 7.74 -10.34
C LYS A 46 -4.55 9.11 -9.94
N LEU A 47 -4.08 9.67 -8.83
CA LEU A 47 -4.47 11.01 -8.41
C LEU A 47 -4.09 12.05 -9.46
N THR A 48 -2.86 12.00 -9.97
CA THR A 48 -2.34 12.96 -10.94
C THR A 48 -3.16 12.92 -12.23
N GLU A 49 -3.45 11.72 -12.74
CA GLU A 49 -4.32 11.52 -13.91
C GLU A 49 -5.72 12.12 -13.66
N HIS A 50 -6.34 11.79 -12.53
CA HIS A 50 -7.66 12.29 -12.16
C HIS A 50 -7.69 13.82 -12.04
N CYS A 51 -6.72 14.40 -11.32
CA CYS A 51 -6.65 15.84 -11.10
C CYS A 51 -6.42 16.60 -12.40
N ASN A 52 -5.50 16.13 -13.26
CA ASN A 52 -5.24 16.74 -14.56
C ASN A 52 -6.47 16.68 -15.47
N ALA A 53 -7.19 15.55 -15.49
CA ALA A 53 -8.40 15.39 -16.30
C ALA A 53 -9.55 16.30 -15.84
N ASN A 54 -9.63 16.61 -14.55
CA ASN A 54 -10.73 17.39 -13.96
C ASN A 54 -10.33 18.83 -13.58
N SER A 55 -9.12 19.28 -13.97
CA SER A 55 -8.57 20.59 -13.58
C SER A 55 -8.57 20.86 -12.06
N ILE A 56 -8.32 19.82 -11.27
CA ILE A 56 -8.21 19.89 -9.81
C ILE A 56 -6.73 20.15 -9.44
N GLN A 57 -6.49 21.04 -8.48
CA GLN A 57 -5.14 21.27 -7.96
C GLN A 57 -4.64 20.05 -7.19
N ILE A 58 -3.43 19.59 -7.54
CA ILE A 58 -2.77 18.48 -6.85
C ILE A 58 -2.09 19.00 -5.57
N ALA A 59 -2.26 18.28 -4.46
CA ALA A 59 -1.58 18.57 -3.20
C ALA A 59 -0.05 18.45 -3.32
N VAL A 60 0.68 19.20 -2.49
CA VAL A 60 2.15 19.17 -2.45
C VAL A 60 2.62 18.16 -1.40
N GLY A 61 3.50 17.24 -1.82
CA GLY A 61 4.07 16.20 -0.96
C GLY A 61 3.29 14.88 -1.03
N GLU A 62 4.02 13.76 -1.02
CA GLU A 62 3.45 12.42 -1.27
C GLU A 62 2.35 12.05 -0.26
N ASP A 63 2.55 12.32 1.03
CA ASP A 63 1.57 11.97 2.06
C ASP A 63 0.25 12.75 1.89
N ALA A 64 0.35 14.03 1.49
CA ALA A 64 -0.82 14.86 1.20
C ALA A 64 -1.54 14.40 -0.08
N GLN A 65 -0.79 13.99 -1.10
CA GLN A 65 -1.34 13.42 -2.33
C GLN A 65 -2.07 12.10 -2.07
N ILE A 66 -1.49 11.19 -1.28
CA ILE A 66 -2.14 9.93 -0.92
C ILE A 66 -3.46 10.20 -0.19
N THR A 67 -3.46 11.16 0.75
CA THR A 67 -4.69 11.57 1.47
C THR A 67 -5.73 12.13 0.51
N GLN A 68 -5.33 13.06 -0.36
CA GLN A 68 -6.22 13.65 -1.38
C GLN A 68 -6.84 12.59 -2.31
N ALA A 69 -6.10 11.53 -2.65
CA ALA A 69 -6.60 10.46 -3.51
C ALA A 69 -7.76 9.69 -2.85
N TYR A 70 -7.69 9.46 -1.54
CA TYR A 70 -8.79 8.87 -0.77
C TYR A 70 -9.95 9.86 -0.60
N ASP A 71 -9.67 11.12 -0.28
CA ASP A 71 -10.70 12.14 -0.07
C ASP A 71 -11.54 12.41 -1.34
N LEU A 72 -10.91 12.36 -2.52
CA LEU A 72 -11.59 12.49 -3.81
C LEU A 72 -12.25 11.20 -4.30
N GLY A 73 -12.11 10.08 -3.57
CA GLY A 73 -12.64 8.78 -3.99
C GLY A 73 -11.98 8.21 -5.25
N VAL A 74 -10.77 8.67 -5.60
CA VAL A 74 -10.00 8.18 -6.76
C VAL A 74 -9.49 6.75 -6.52
N ILE A 75 -9.29 6.40 -5.26
CA ILE A 75 -8.84 5.09 -4.83
C ILE A 75 -9.69 4.57 -3.68
N GLU A 76 -9.74 3.24 -3.60
CA GLU A 76 -10.35 2.50 -2.52
C GLU A 76 -9.29 1.60 -1.87
N THR A 77 -9.50 1.22 -0.63
CA THR A 77 -8.74 0.15 0.01
C THR A 77 -8.95 -1.17 -0.71
N ALA A 78 -7.99 -2.10 -0.56
CA ALA A 78 -8.16 -3.44 -1.12
C ALA A 78 -9.40 -4.14 -0.54
N LYS A 79 -9.73 -3.89 0.73
CA LYS A 79 -10.92 -4.42 1.39
C LYS A 79 -12.20 -3.93 0.72
N GLU A 80 -12.36 -2.62 0.56
CA GLU A 80 -13.54 -2.02 -0.09
C GLU A 80 -13.75 -2.59 -1.49
N ARG A 81 -12.69 -2.65 -2.31
CA ARG A 81 -12.78 -3.26 -3.65
C ARG A 81 -13.21 -4.72 -3.62
N THR A 82 -12.67 -5.51 -2.70
CA THR A 82 -13.02 -6.94 -2.59
C THR A 82 -14.44 -7.13 -2.09
N ASP A 83 -14.89 -6.35 -1.11
CA ASP A 83 -16.23 -6.44 -0.55
C ASP A 83 -17.30 -5.98 -1.57
N ALA A 84 -17.00 -4.95 -2.38
CA ALA A 84 -17.87 -4.50 -3.47
C ALA A 84 -18.05 -5.57 -4.57
N LEU A 85 -17.00 -6.33 -4.87
CA LEU A 85 -17.09 -7.45 -5.82
C LEU A 85 -17.90 -8.63 -5.26
N ALA A 86 -17.85 -8.85 -3.94
CA ALA A 86 -18.56 -9.95 -3.27
C ALA A 86 -20.06 -9.67 -3.10
N SER A 87 -20.50 -8.41 -3.13
CA SER A 87 -21.90 -8.01 -2.98
C SER A 87 -22.72 -8.09 -4.28
N GLY A 88 -22.07 -8.29 -5.44
CA GLY A 88 -22.72 -8.29 -6.75
C GLY A 88 -23.15 -6.88 -7.20
N PRO A 89 -23.31 -6.63 -8.51
CA PRO A 89 -23.89 -5.36 -8.96
C PRO A 89 -25.37 -5.34 -8.56
N GLU A 90 -25.78 -4.33 -7.78
CA GLU A 90 -27.19 -3.92 -7.71
C GLU A 90 -27.68 -3.45 -9.08
#